data_AF-A0A9N8H1L6-F1
#
_entry.id   AF-A0A9N8H1L6-F1
#
_cell.length_a   1.000
_cell.length_b   1.000
_cell.length_c   1.000
_cell.angle_alpha   90.00
_cell.angle_beta   90.00
_cell.angle_gamma   90.00
#
_symmetry.space_group_name_H-M   'P 1'
#
loop_
_entity.id
_entity.type
_entity.pdbx_description
1 polymer ?
#
loop_
_entity_poly.entity_id
_entity_poly.type
_entity_poly.pdbx_seq_one_letter_code
_entity_poly.pdbx_strand_id
1 'polypeptide(L)'
;MIIPSSSLKSIGCQHQYLLHHWEDAGLSRTPMALSMSSQEATTALATSLARGGAAAVELFAKHHATTLDLGRVRMRLDGLQVFATLAALLTNGCLRLYSSVTPPSQEDEKRLSWRDRRALDLFYVCTAISILSGSYTTIVFGLLSLYSKTALGRGLDDPFLEFWAASTNIRESAMESFLWNLVSFELAFILSLFVRFSGKRRIRLVCLACIISCISFSRWTQILILASKYLFPLRAETQF
;
A
#
# COMPACT_ATOMS: atom_id res chain seq x y z
N MET A 1 -2.68 -4.85 22.17
CA MET A 1 -3.92 -4.47 21.46
C MET A 1 -4.59 -5.77 21.04
N ILE A 2 -5.58 -6.24 21.81
CA ILE A 2 -6.27 -7.50 21.55
C ILE A 2 -7.40 -7.18 20.58
N ILE A 3 -7.27 -7.64 19.34
CA ILE A 3 -8.32 -7.49 18.32
C ILE A 3 -9.48 -8.39 18.77
N PRO A 4 -10.70 -7.86 18.96
CA PRO A 4 -11.84 -8.65 19.38
C PRO A 4 -12.14 -9.73 18.33
N SER A 5 -12.28 -10.98 18.79
CA SER A 5 -12.49 -12.16 17.93
C SER A 5 -13.80 -12.12 17.11
N SER A 6 -14.70 -11.20 17.43
CA SER A 6 -15.91 -10.92 16.67
C SER A 6 -15.65 -10.28 15.30
N SER A 7 -14.56 -9.50 15.13
CA SER A 7 -14.23 -8.91 13.82
C SER A 7 -13.72 -9.92 12.80
N LEU A 8 -13.04 -10.99 13.24
CA LEU A 8 -12.52 -12.03 12.33
C LEU A 8 -13.64 -12.90 11.73
N LYS A 9 -14.73 -13.14 12.46
CA LYS A 9 -15.89 -13.87 11.94
C LYS A 9 -16.67 -13.08 10.87
N SER A 10 -16.72 -11.75 11.00
CA SER A 10 -17.39 -10.91 10.00
C SER A 10 -16.64 -10.87 8.68
N ILE A 11 -15.30 -10.90 8.69
CA ILE A 11 -14.48 -10.88 7.47
C ILE A 11 -14.57 -12.22 6.72
N GLY A 12 -14.63 -13.35 7.43
CA GLY A 12 -14.81 -14.67 6.82
C GLY A 12 -16.15 -14.82 6.09
N CYS A 13 -17.23 -14.31 6.68
CA CYS A 13 -18.57 -14.39 6.09
C CYS A 13 -18.70 -13.50 4.83
N GLN A 14 -18.06 -12.32 4.82
CA GLN A 14 -18.07 -11.42 3.66
C GLN A 14 -17.19 -11.93 2.51
N HIS A 15 -16.10 -12.65 2.80
CA HIS A 15 -15.25 -13.23 1.77
C HIS A 15 -15.91 -14.41 1.06
N GLN A 16 -16.70 -15.21 1.78
CA GLN A 16 -17.42 -16.35 1.22
C GLN A 16 -18.65 -15.92 0.40
N TYR A 17 -19.28 -14.80 0.78
CA TYR A 17 -20.35 -14.17 -0.03
C TYR A 17 -19.80 -13.55 -1.33
N LEU A 18 -18.62 -12.94 -1.28
CA LEU A 18 -17.92 -12.48 -2.50
C LEU A 18 -17.53 -13.66 -3.39
N LEU A 19 -16.94 -14.74 -2.88
CA LEU A 19 -16.57 -15.87 -3.74
C LEU A 19 -17.77 -16.54 -4.44
N HIS A 20 -18.90 -16.71 -3.75
CA HIS A 20 -20.12 -17.25 -4.37
C HIS A 20 -20.75 -16.30 -5.40
N HIS A 21 -20.78 -14.99 -5.11
CA HIS A 21 -21.33 -14.01 -6.05
C HIS A 21 -20.42 -13.80 -7.30
N TRP A 22 -19.15 -14.18 -7.22
CA TRP A 22 -18.22 -14.20 -8.35
C TRP A 22 -18.33 -15.46 -9.22
N GLU A 23 -18.80 -16.60 -8.68
CA GLU A 23 -19.10 -17.81 -9.47
C GLU A 23 -20.42 -17.69 -10.23
N ASP A 24 -21.43 -17.03 -9.66
CA ASP A 24 -22.73 -16.82 -10.31
C ASP A 24 -22.71 -15.73 -11.40
N ALA A 25 -21.65 -14.92 -11.48
CA ALA A 25 -21.48 -13.84 -12.45
C ALA A 25 -21.02 -14.29 -13.87
N GLY A 26 -21.24 -15.54 -14.24
CA GLY A 26 -21.19 -15.95 -15.64
C GLY A 26 -19.79 -16.17 -16.20
N LEU A 27 -19.13 -17.22 -15.74
CA LEU A 27 -18.06 -17.91 -16.48
C LEU A 27 -18.67 -18.85 -17.56
N SER A 28 -19.67 -18.38 -18.31
CA SER A 28 -19.95 -18.95 -19.62
C SER A 28 -18.81 -18.52 -20.54
N ARG A 29 -17.90 -19.45 -20.82
CA ARG A 29 -16.89 -19.34 -21.88
C ARG A 29 -17.61 -19.03 -23.20
N THR A 30 -17.81 -17.75 -23.51
CA THR A 30 -18.12 -17.34 -24.87
C THR A 30 -16.82 -17.40 -25.66
N PRO A 31 -16.76 -18.17 -26.75
CA PRO A 31 -15.60 -18.16 -27.62
C PRO A 31 -15.38 -16.74 -28.15
N MET A 32 -14.12 -16.29 -28.14
CA MET A 32 -13.66 -15.10 -28.84
C MET A 32 -14.02 -15.24 -30.32
N ALA A 33 -15.17 -14.69 -30.71
CA ALA A 33 -15.56 -14.47 -32.08
C ALA A 33 -15.51 -12.97 -32.37
N LEU A 34 -14.43 -12.60 -33.06
CA LEU A 34 -14.40 -11.66 -34.18
C LEU A 34 -14.92 -10.23 -33.94
N SER A 35 -13.95 -9.34 -33.76
CA SER A 35 -13.84 -8.03 -34.44
C SER A 35 -15.14 -7.49 -35.06
N MET A 36 -15.97 -6.85 -34.24
CA MET A 36 -16.84 -5.80 -34.77
C MET A 36 -15.94 -4.61 -35.10
N SER A 37 -15.71 -4.41 -36.39
CA SER A 37 -15.02 -3.24 -36.92
C SER A 37 -15.71 -1.96 -36.41
N SER A 38 -14.93 -0.96 -36.01
CA SER A 38 -15.44 0.31 -35.49
C SER A 38 -16.24 1.13 -36.50
N GLN A 39 -16.47 0.60 -37.71
CA GLN A 39 -17.18 1.26 -38.82
C GLN A 39 -18.69 1.06 -38.79
N GLU A 40 -19.20 -0.05 -38.25
CA GLU A 40 -20.67 -0.29 -38.19
C GLU A 40 -21.34 0.44 -37.03
N ALA A 41 -20.60 0.70 -35.94
CA ALA A 41 -21.08 1.55 -34.85
C ALA A 41 -21.27 3.01 -35.31
N THR A 42 -20.45 3.50 -36.25
CA THR A 42 -20.54 4.88 -36.75
C THR A 42 -21.73 5.13 -37.69
N THR A 43 -22.17 4.13 -38.47
CA THR A 43 -23.28 4.30 -39.43
C THR A 43 -24.66 4.20 -38.77
N ALA A 44 -24.81 3.38 -37.74
CA ALA A 44 -26.02 3.34 -36.91
C ALA A 44 -26.22 4.66 -36.13
N LEU A 45 -25.12 5.30 -35.70
CA LEU A 45 -25.13 6.54 -34.92
C LEU A 45 -25.44 7.78 -35.77
N ALA A 46 -24.99 7.81 -37.04
CA ALA A 46 -25.33 8.87 -37.99
C ALA A 46 -26.84 8.91 -38.32
N THR A 47 -27.50 7.75 -38.28
CA THR A 47 -28.93 7.63 -38.61
C THR A 47 -29.83 8.06 -37.43
N SER A 48 -29.36 7.93 -36.18
CA SER A 48 -30.10 8.39 -34.98
C SER A 48 -29.91 9.89 -34.68
N LEU A 49 -28.76 10.46 -35.08
CA LEU A 49 -28.47 11.91 -34.99
C LEU A 49 -29.44 12.78 -35.81
N ALA A 50 -29.98 12.25 -36.90
CA ALA A 50 -30.86 13.00 -37.82
C ALA A 50 -32.29 13.26 -37.30
N ARG A 51 -32.73 12.64 -36.18
CA ARG A 51 -34.12 12.74 -35.71
C ARG A 51 -34.34 13.35 -34.32
N GLY A 52 -33.29 13.73 -33.59
CA GLY A 52 -33.46 14.30 -32.23
C GLY A 52 -32.15 14.66 -31.51
N GLY A 53 -31.18 15.20 -32.25
CA GLY A 53 -29.77 15.23 -31.86
C GLY A 53 -29.37 16.08 -30.64
N ALA A 54 -30.17 17.02 -30.16
CA ALA A 54 -29.70 17.90 -29.06
C ALA A 54 -29.53 17.15 -27.72
N ALA A 55 -30.52 16.35 -27.31
CA ALA A 55 -30.47 15.63 -26.04
C ALA A 55 -29.53 14.42 -26.06
N ALA A 56 -29.42 13.72 -27.19
CA ALA A 56 -28.50 12.59 -27.34
C ALA A 56 -27.03 13.05 -27.44
N VAL A 57 -26.76 14.19 -28.09
CA VAL A 57 -25.42 14.80 -28.13
C VAL A 57 -25.05 15.38 -26.76
N GLU A 58 -26.00 15.96 -26.01
CA GLU A 58 -25.74 16.38 -24.64
C GLU A 58 -25.46 15.19 -23.71
N LEU A 59 -26.17 14.06 -23.87
CA LEU A 59 -25.94 12.85 -23.08
C LEU A 59 -24.61 12.16 -23.44
N PHE A 60 -24.23 12.13 -24.73
CA PHE A 60 -22.91 11.67 -25.17
C PHE A 60 -21.78 12.63 -24.76
N ALA A 61 -21.98 13.95 -24.86
CA ALA A 61 -21.00 14.94 -24.43
C ALA A 61 -20.82 14.95 -22.91
N LYS A 62 -21.89 14.69 -22.15
CA LYS A 62 -21.83 14.48 -20.69
C LYS A 62 -21.14 13.16 -20.34
N HIS A 63 -21.29 12.11 -21.17
CA HIS A 63 -20.52 10.87 -21.04
C HIS A 63 -19.03 11.04 -21.40
N HIS A 64 -18.69 11.92 -22.35
CA HIS A 64 -17.31 12.23 -22.70
C HIS A 64 -16.65 13.27 -21.77
N ALA A 65 -17.41 14.09 -21.05
CA ALA A 65 -16.89 15.08 -20.09
C ALA A 65 -16.40 14.47 -18.77
N THR A 66 -16.80 13.23 -18.47
CA THR A 66 -16.16 12.38 -17.44
C THR A 66 -15.30 11.30 -18.10
N THR A 67 -14.53 11.67 -19.12
CA THR A 67 -13.45 10.81 -19.63
C THR A 67 -12.44 10.63 -18.50
N LEU A 68 -12.64 9.55 -17.74
CA LEU A 68 -11.70 9.08 -16.74
C LEU A 68 -10.35 8.95 -17.44
N ASP A 69 -9.40 9.78 -17.04
CA ASP A 69 -8.04 9.76 -17.55
C ASP A 69 -7.37 8.46 -17.06
N LEU A 70 -7.56 7.39 -17.84
CA LEU A 70 -7.01 6.07 -17.58
C LEU A 70 -5.50 6.11 -17.40
N GLY A 71 -4.82 7.03 -18.08
CA GLY A 71 -3.38 7.26 -17.93
C GLY A 71 -3.03 7.71 -16.51
N ARG A 72 -3.76 8.69 -15.98
CA ARG A 72 -3.59 9.17 -14.61
C ARG A 72 -3.93 8.12 -13.56
N VAL A 73 -5.02 7.37 -13.76
CA VAL A 73 -5.42 6.28 -12.85
C VAL A 73 -4.34 5.20 -12.82
N ARG A 74 -3.84 4.79 -13.99
CA ARG A 74 -2.75 3.81 -14.10
C ARG A 74 -1.49 4.27 -13.37
N MET A 75 -1.09 5.54 -13.55
CA MET A 75 0.08 6.10 -12.85
C MET A 75 -0.06 6.03 -11.33
N ARG A 76 -1.26 6.29 -10.79
CA ARG A 76 -1.54 6.17 -9.34
C ARG A 76 -1.47 4.71 -8.88
N LEU A 77 -2.01 3.78 -9.65
CA LEU A 77 -1.97 2.34 -9.34
C LEU A 77 -0.55 1.77 -9.37
N ASP A 78 0.27 2.22 -10.31
CA ASP A 78 1.67 1.82 -10.37
C ASP A 78 2.46 2.39 -9.18
N GLY A 79 2.14 3.61 -8.74
CA GLY A 79 2.67 4.18 -7.49
C GLY A 79 2.39 3.30 -6.27
N LEU A 80 1.16 2.83 -6.09
CA LEU A 80 0.79 1.91 -4.99
C LEU A 80 1.60 0.61 -5.04
N GLN A 81 1.82 0.07 -6.24
CA GLN A 81 2.58 -1.15 -6.43
C GLN A 81 4.05 -0.96 -6.02
N VAL A 82 4.66 0.20 -6.31
CA VAL A 82 6.03 0.52 -5.86
C VAL A 82 6.11 0.58 -4.33
N PHE A 83 5.13 1.15 -3.64
CA PHE A 83 5.11 1.13 -2.18
C PHE A 83 5.00 -0.30 -1.63
N ALA A 84 4.16 -1.15 -2.23
CA ALA A 84 4.04 -2.55 -1.85
C ALA A 84 5.37 -3.31 -2.00
N THR A 85 6.09 -3.10 -3.12
CA THR A 85 7.38 -3.78 -3.34
C THR A 85 8.47 -3.28 -2.38
N LEU A 86 8.54 -1.97 -2.11
CA LEU A 86 9.46 -1.42 -1.12
C LEU A 86 9.18 -1.94 0.29
N ALA A 87 7.90 -2.02 0.69
CA ALA A 87 7.50 -2.59 1.97
C ALA A 87 7.93 -4.06 2.10
N ALA A 88 7.74 -4.86 1.04
CA ALA A 88 8.16 -6.26 1.02
C ALA A 88 9.69 -6.40 1.12
N LEU A 89 10.45 -5.55 0.43
CA LEU A 89 11.92 -5.54 0.52
C LEU A 89 12.42 -5.18 1.92
N LEU A 90 11.82 -4.18 2.56
CA LEU A 90 12.14 -3.81 3.94
C LEU A 90 11.82 -4.94 4.92
N THR A 91 10.66 -5.59 4.78
CA THR A 91 10.28 -6.76 5.59
C THR A 91 11.29 -7.89 5.42
N ASN A 92 11.72 -8.19 4.19
CA ASN A 92 12.74 -9.20 3.93
C ASN A 92 14.11 -8.83 4.52
N GLY A 93 14.50 -7.56 4.44
CA GLY A 93 15.69 -7.05 5.10
C GLY A 93 15.61 -7.21 6.62
N CYS A 94 14.45 -6.92 7.21
CA CYS A 94 14.19 -7.06 8.63
C CYS A 94 14.28 -8.51 9.10
N LEU A 95 13.72 -9.45 8.34
CA LEU A 95 13.83 -10.90 8.61
C LEU A 95 15.30 -11.38 8.59
N ARG A 96 16.11 -10.87 7.67
CA ARG A 96 17.56 -11.17 7.63
C ARG A 96 18.32 -10.56 8.81
N LEU A 97 17.94 -9.36 9.25
CA LEU A 97 18.50 -8.77 10.46
C LEU A 97 18.13 -9.61 11.69
N TYR A 98 16.87 -10.03 11.79
CA TYR A 98 16.38 -10.88 12.86
C TYR A 98 17.17 -12.20 12.97
N SER A 99 17.38 -12.89 11.85
CA SER A 99 18.14 -14.15 11.84
C SER A 99 19.64 -13.98 12.13
N SER A 100 20.18 -12.79 11.89
CA SER A 100 21.59 -12.48 12.18
C SER A 100 21.90 -12.28 13.66
N VAL A 101 20.87 -12.03 14.48
CA VAL A 101 21.02 -11.83 15.93
C VAL A 101 20.70 -13.14 16.64
N THR A 102 21.73 -13.91 16.96
CA THR A 102 21.59 -15.14 17.74
C THR A 102 21.17 -14.80 19.18
N PRO A 103 20.12 -15.43 19.73
CA PRO A 103 19.77 -15.25 21.12
C PRO A 103 20.93 -15.69 22.02
N PRO A 104 21.26 -14.94 23.09
CA PRO A 104 22.33 -15.33 24.01
C PRO A 104 21.97 -16.64 24.72
N SER A 105 22.97 -17.47 25.01
CA SER A 105 22.79 -18.65 25.86
C SER A 105 22.30 -18.23 27.25
N GLN A 106 21.57 -19.09 27.96
CA GLN A 106 21.04 -18.82 29.30
C GLN A 106 22.14 -18.42 30.30
N GLU A 107 23.36 -18.96 30.13
CA GLU A 107 24.52 -18.60 30.94
C GLU A 107 25.07 -17.20 30.61
N ASP A 108 25.09 -16.85 29.32
CA ASP A 108 25.52 -15.52 28.84
C ASP A 108 24.52 -14.44 29.23
N GLU A 109 23.24 -14.80 29.29
CA GLU A 109 22.16 -13.89 29.70
C GLU A 109 22.46 -13.31 31.08
N LYS A 110 22.90 -14.12 32.05
CA LYS A 110 23.24 -13.65 33.41
C LYS A 110 24.43 -12.68 33.43
N ARG A 111 25.30 -12.72 32.42
CA ARG A 111 26.48 -11.84 32.29
C ARG A 111 26.19 -10.55 31.51
N LEU A 112 25.08 -10.51 30.77
CA LEU A 112 24.67 -9.34 29.99
C LEU A 112 24.30 -8.17 30.91
N SER A 113 24.87 -7.00 30.60
CA SER A 113 24.50 -5.75 31.24
C SER A 113 23.00 -5.46 31.01
N TRP A 114 22.35 -4.82 31.99
CA TRP A 114 20.95 -4.42 31.88
C TRP A 114 20.66 -3.58 30.62
N ARG A 115 21.65 -2.83 30.13
CA ARG A 115 21.55 -2.02 28.91
C ARG A 115 21.47 -2.88 27.65
N ASP A 116 22.28 -3.94 27.58
CA ASP A 116 22.32 -4.83 26.43
C ASP A 116 21.04 -5.68 26.36
N ARG A 117 20.51 -6.12 27.52
CA ARG A 117 19.19 -6.78 27.61
C ARG A 117 18.07 -5.90 27.05
N ARG A 118 18.00 -4.64 27.51
CA ARG A 118 17.00 -3.68 27.01
C ARG A 118 17.14 -3.41 25.51
N ALA A 119 18.36 -3.28 25.01
CA ALA A 119 18.61 -3.07 23.58
C ALA A 119 18.13 -4.27 22.74
N LEU A 120 18.33 -5.49 23.24
CA LEU A 120 17.92 -6.72 22.59
C LEU A 120 16.38 -6.87 22.60
N ASP A 121 15.72 -6.60 23.72
CA ASP A 121 14.26 -6.57 23.81
C ASP A 121 13.66 -5.54 22.83
N LEU A 122 14.21 -4.32 22.81
CA LEU A 122 13.80 -3.27 21.89
C LEU A 122 14.02 -3.67 20.43
N PHE A 123 15.13 -4.35 20.13
CA PHE A 123 15.42 -4.85 18.78
C PHE A 123 14.33 -5.81 18.30
N TYR A 124 13.92 -6.77 19.13
CA TYR A 124 12.86 -7.71 18.77
C TYR A 124 11.51 -7.03 18.61
N VAL A 125 11.15 -6.10 19.50
CA VAL A 125 9.89 -5.34 19.38
C VAL A 125 9.87 -4.49 18.10
N CYS A 126 10.95 -3.77 17.79
CA CYS A 126 11.04 -2.95 16.58
C CYS A 126 10.98 -3.82 15.31
N THR A 127 11.68 -4.95 15.31
CA THR A 127 11.66 -5.91 14.20
C THR A 127 10.25 -6.46 13.99
N ALA A 128 9.55 -6.86 15.05
CA ALA A 128 8.18 -7.35 14.97
C ALA A 128 7.22 -6.28 14.41
N ILE A 129 7.32 -5.04 14.89
CA ILE A 129 6.52 -3.92 14.39
C ILE A 129 6.80 -3.67 12.90
N SER A 130 8.07 -3.68 12.49
CA SER A 130 8.47 -3.51 11.08
C SER A 130 7.89 -4.62 10.19
N ILE A 131 8.03 -5.90 10.58
CA ILE A 131 7.49 -7.02 9.80
C ILE A 131 5.95 -6.95 9.68
N LEU A 132 5.26 -6.67 10.78
CA LEU A 132 3.79 -6.60 10.79
C LEU A 132 3.26 -5.42 9.98
N SER A 133 3.84 -4.23 10.15
CA SER A 133 3.43 -3.03 9.41
C SER A 133 3.80 -3.10 7.92
N GLY A 134 4.96 -3.67 7.60
CA GLY A 134 5.41 -3.89 6.22
C GLY A 134 4.58 -4.93 5.48
N SER A 135 4.24 -6.04 6.13
CA SER A 135 3.35 -7.07 5.55
C SER A 135 1.93 -6.53 5.34
N TYR A 136 1.37 -5.79 6.32
CA TYR A 136 0.07 -5.12 6.17
C TYR A 136 0.05 -4.19 4.95
N THR A 137 1.03 -3.30 4.82
CA THR A 137 1.16 -2.39 3.67
C THR A 137 1.23 -3.15 2.34
N THR A 138 2.06 -4.20 2.28
CA THR A 138 2.26 -5.01 1.08
C THR A 138 0.95 -5.67 0.63
N ILE A 139 0.23 -6.28 1.57
CA ILE A 139 -1.03 -6.96 1.29
C ILE A 139 -2.10 -5.96 0.83
N VAL A 140 -2.28 -4.87 1.58
CA VAL A 140 -3.32 -3.88 1.27
C VAL A 140 -3.08 -3.23 -0.10
N PHE A 141 -1.89 -2.69 -0.35
CA PHE A 141 -1.59 -2.08 -1.65
C PHE A 141 -1.56 -3.10 -2.80
N GLY A 142 -1.14 -4.33 -2.55
CA GLY A 142 -1.21 -5.43 -3.51
C GLY A 142 -2.65 -5.74 -3.92
N LEU A 143 -3.56 -5.91 -2.95
CA LEU A 143 -4.97 -6.17 -3.20
C LEU A 143 -5.65 -4.99 -3.92
N LEU A 144 -5.44 -3.75 -3.45
CA LEU A 144 -6.00 -2.57 -4.10
C LEU A 144 -5.56 -2.47 -5.56
N SER A 145 -4.27 -2.68 -5.84
CA SER A 145 -3.76 -2.65 -7.21
C SER A 145 -4.36 -3.75 -8.08
N LEU A 146 -4.45 -4.98 -7.55
CA LEU A 146 -5.00 -6.14 -8.26
C LEU A 146 -6.49 -5.96 -8.62
N TYR A 147 -7.32 -5.59 -7.64
CA TYR A 147 -8.75 -5.38 -7.88
C TYR A 147 -9.02 -4.21 -8.82
N SER A 148 -8.26 -3.11 -8.66
CA SER A 148 -8.37 -1.96 -9.57
C SER A 148 -8.01 -2.33 -11.01
N LYS A 149 -6.90 -3.05 -11.22
CA LYS A 149 -6.49 -3.51 -12.56
C LYS A 149 -7.52 -4.48 -13.16
N THR A 150 -8.14 -5.33 -12.33
CA THR A 150 -9.18 -6.27 -12.78
C THR A 150 -10.47 -5.54 -13.21
N ALA A 151 -10.92 -4.55 -12.43
CA ALA A 151 -12.09 -3.74 -12.78
C ALA A 151 -11.87 -2.96 -14.09
N LEU A 152 -10.72 -2.29 -14.21
CA LEU A 152 -10.33 -1.57 -15.44
C LEU A 152 -10.18 -2.51 -16.64
N GLY A 153 -9.64 -3.72 -16.43
CA GLY A 153 -9.53 -4.74 -17.48
C GLY A 153 -10.87 -5.26 -18.00
N ARG A 154 -11.96 -5.06 -17.25
CA ARG A 154 -13.33 -5.41 -17.65
C ARG A 154 -14.14 -4.22 -18.17
N GLY A 155 -13.55 -3.02 -18.24
CA GLY A 155 -14.27 -1.79 -18.61
C GLY A 155 -15.32 -1.36 -17.59
N LEU A 156 -15.18 -1.77 -16.31
CA LEU A 156 -16.09 -1.42 -15.23
C LEU A 156 -15.60 -0.15 -14.51
N ASP A 157 -15.71 0.99 -15.19
CA ASP A 157 -15.15 2.26 -14.71
C ASP A 157 -15.93 2.87 -13.53
N ASP A 158 -17.27 2.82 -13.56
CA ASP A 158 -18.10 3.36 -12.46
C ASP A 158 -17.90 2.60 -11.14
N PRO A 159 -17.95 1.24 -11.10
CA PRO A 159 -17.67 0.49 -9.89
C PRO A 159 -16.23 0.69 -9.39
N PHE A 160 -15.28 0.89 -10.30
CA PHE A 160 -13.90 1.19 -9.94
C PHE A 160 -13.80 2.53 -9.19
N LEU A 161 -14.48 3.58 -9.66
CA LEU A 161 -14.48 4.89 -9.00
C LEU A 161 -15.11 4.82 -7.60
N GLU A 162 -16.22 4.10 -7.45
CA GLU A 162 -16.87 3.90 -6.16
C GLU A 162 -15.96 3.15 -5.19
N PHE A 163 -15.35 2.04 -5.63
CA PHE A 163 -14.37 1.28 -4.86
C PHE A 163 -13.16 2.13 -4.46
N TRP A 164 -12.65 2.95 -5.39
CA TRP A 164 -11.49 3.81 -5.15
C TRP A 164 -11.80 4.92 -4.14
N ALA A 165 -13.00 5.49 -4.18
CA ALA A 165 -13.48 6.46 -3.20
C ALA A 165 -13.63 5.81 -1.81
N ALA A 166 -14.29 4.65 -1.73
CA ALA A 166 -14.54 3.92 -0.49
C ALA A 166 -13.25 3.46 0.21
N SER A 167 -12.20 3.15 -0.55
CA SER A 167 -10.91 2.68 -0.03
C SER A 167 -9.95 3.80 0.43
N THR A 168 -10.38 5.07 0.45
CA THR A 168 -9.51 6.20 0.83
C THR A 168 -8.93 6.05 2.24
N ASN A 169 -9.75 5.73 3.24
CA ASN A 169 -9.29 5.56 4.62
C ASN A 169 -8.29 4.40 4.77
N ILE A 170 -8.53 3.31 4.02
CA ILE A 170 -7.66 2.13 4.02
C ILE A 170 -6.29 2.48 3.42
N ARG A 171 -6.26 3.28 2.34
CA ARG A 171 -5.01 3.72 1.71
C ARG A 171 -4.19 4.64 2.61
N GLU A 172 -4.84 5.55 3.31
CA GLU A 172 -4.18 6.44 4.27
C GLU A 172 -3.56 5.63 5.41
N SER A 173 -4.32 4.69 6.00
CA SER A 173 -3.81 3.80 7.05
C SER A 173 -2.65 2.90 6.60
N ALA A 174 -2.70 2.38 5.36
CA ALA A 174 -1.60 1.62 4.79
C ALA A 174 -0.35 2.49 4.54
N MET A 175 -0.52 3.75 4.14
CA MET A 175 0.59 4.69 3.99
C MET A 175 1.24 5.03 5.34
N GLU A 176 0.44 5.25 6.38
CA GLU A 176 0.96 5.44 7.75
C GLU A 176 1.72 4.21 8.25
N SER A 177 1.18 3.02 8.00
CA SER A 177 1.84 1.76 8.34
C SER A 177 3.17 1.58 7.61
N PHE A 178 3.26 2.02 6.35
CA PHE A 178 4.51 2.02 5.59
C PHE A 178 5.57 2.92 6.25
N LEU A 179 5.19 4.10 6.74
CA LEU A 179 6.09 5.00 7.46
C LEU A 179 6.58 4.37 8.78
N TRP A 180 5.67 3.74 9.52
CA TRP A 180 6.04 3.00 10.74
C TRP A 180 7.01 1.85 10.46
N ASN A 181 6.82 1.13 9.35
CA ASN A 181 7.74 0.08 8.93
C ASN A 181 9.14 0.63 8.69
N LEU A 182 9.23 1.73 7.93
CA LEU A 182 10.49 2.37 7.55
C LEU A 182 11.27 2.89 8.77
N VAL A 183 10.61 3.58 9.70
CA VAL A 183 11.23 4.07 10.94
C VAL A 183 11.64 2.91 11.85
N SER A 184 10.78 1.89 12.00
CA SER A 184 11.06 0.74 12.85
C SER A 184 12.21 -0.12 12.30
N PHE A 185 12.31 -0.26 10.98
CA PHE A 185 13.41 -0.94 10.30
C PHE A 185 14.74 -0.23 10.56
N GLU A 186 14.78 1.09 10.44
CA GLU A 186 15.97 1.90 10.69
C GLU A 186 16.44 1.80 12.15
N LEU A 187 15.50 1.86 13.10
CA LEU A 187 15.80 1.68 14.52
C LEU A 187 16.32 0.27 14.82
N ALA A 188 15.69 -0.77 14.23
CA ALA A 188 16.15 -2.15 14.34
C ALA A 188 17.55 -2.34 13.76
N PHE A 189 17.88 -1.66 12.65
CA PHE A 189 19.21 -1.69 12.07
C PHE A 189 20.28 -1.11 13.02
N ILE A 190 20.02 0.06 13.62
CA ILE A 190 20.94 0.67 14.60
C ILE A 190 21.13 -0.23 15.83
N LEU A 191 20.03 -0.80 16.35
CA LEU A 191 20.07 -1.72 17.48
C LEU A 191 20.85 -3.01 17.14
N SER A 192 20.71 -3.53 15.92
CA SER A 192 21.48 -4.70 15.47
C SER A 192 23.00 -4.44 15.49
N LEU A 193 23.44 -3.24 15.10
CA LEU A 193 24.84 -2.83 15.17
C LEU A 193 25.32 -2.70 16.62
N PHE A 194 24.46 -2.21 17.51
CA PHE A 194 24.76 -2.11 18.93
C PHE A 194 24.97 -3.49 19.58
N VAL A 195 24.13 -4.48 19.23
CA VAL A 195 24.23 -5.85 19.76
C VAL A 195 25.42 -6.61 19.17
N ARG A 196 25.71 -6.43 17.88
CA ARG A 196 26.72 -7.24 17.18
C ARG A 196 28.17 -6.93 17.52
N PHE A 197 28.48 -5.69 17.89
CA PHE A 197 29.87 -5.26 18.14
C PHE A 197 30.11 -4.99 19.63
N SER A 198 31.28 -5.39 20.14
CA SER A 198 31.70 -5.08 21.52
C SER A 198 32.82 -4.03 21.58
N GLY A 199 32.94 -3.35 22.73
CA GLY A 199 34.01 -2.40 23.02
C GLY A 199 33.88 -1.02 22.36
N LYS A 200 35.00 -0.27 22.25
CA LYS A 200 35.04 1.11 21.73
C LYS A 200 34.60 1.22 20.25
N ARG A 201 34.71 0.13 19.47
CA ARG A 201 34.25 0.09 18.07
C ARG A 201 32.73 0.16 17.96
N ARG A 202 31.99 -0.43 18.92
CA ARG A 202 30.53 -0.35 19.00
C ARG A 202 30.03 1.08 18.96
N ILE A 203 30.55 1.92 19.86
CA ILE A 203 30.09 3.31 20.01
C ILE A 203 30.35 4.10 18.74
N ARG A 204 31.53 3.94 18.11
CA ARG A 204 31.87 4.64 16.87
C ARG A 204 30.92 4.27 15.71
N LEU A 205 30.61 2.98 15.54
CA LEU A 205 29.71 2.52 14.47
C LEU A 205 28.26 2.94 14.73
N VAL A 206 27.79 2.86 15.98
CA VAL A 206 26.43 3.26 16.35
C VAL A 206 26.26 4.78 16.20
N CYS A 207 27.23 5.59 16.64
CA CYS A 207 27.19 7.04 16.42
C CYS A 207 27.14 7.38 14.93
N LEU A 208 27.96 6.72 14.10
CA LEU A 208 27.95 6.94 12.65
C LEU A 208 26.59 6.56 12.04
N ALA A 209 26.04 5.39 12.40
CA ALA A 209 24.74 4.95 11.94
C ALA A 209 23.64 5.92 12.37
N CYS A 210 23.63 6.37 13.63
CA CYS A 210 22.68 7.37 14.11
C CYS A 210 22.77 8.69 13.34
N ILE A 211 23.97 9.19 13.03
CA ILE A 211 24.13 10.43 12.24
C ILE A 211 23.53 10.26 10.84
N ILE A 212 23.86 9.16 10.17
CA ILE A 212 23.32 8.86 8.84
C ILE A 212 21.79 8.76 8.90
N SER A 213 21.26 8.10 9.93
CA SER A 213 19.83 7.95 10.14
C SER A 213 19.12 9.26 10.43
N CYS A 214 19.68 10.12 11.27
CA CYS A 214 19.13 11.46 11.51
C CYS A 214 19.09 12.30 10.22
N ILE A 215 20.14 12.22 9.38
CA ILE A 215 20.16 12.90 8.09
C ILE A 215 19.07 12.31 7.17
N SER A 216 18.97 10.99 7.08
CA SER A 216 17.97 10.28 6.27
C SER A 216 16.55 10.69 6.66
N PHE A 217 16.24 10.63 7.97
CA PHE A 217 14.95 11.01 8.53
C PHE A 217 14.61 12.49 8.26
N SER A 218 15.59 13.38 8.39
CA SER A 218 15.42 14.80 8.09
C SER A 218 15.08 15.05 6.61
N ARG A 219 15.70 14.29 5.69
CA ARG A 219 15.41 14.40 4.26
C ARG A 219 14.04 13.84 3.90
N TRP A 220 13.66 12.71 4.48
CA TRP A 220 12.34 12.11 4.25
C TRP A 220 11.21 13.00 4.74
N THR A 221 11.33 13.56 5.95
CA THR A 221 10.34 14.49 6.51
C THR A 221 10.22 15.77 5.67
N GLN A 222 11.33 16.32 5.17
CA GLN A 222 11.30 17.44 4.23
C GLN A 222 10.52 17.11 2.95
N ILE A 223 10.76 15.93 2.36
CA ILE A 223 10.03 15.49 1.16
C ILE A 223 8.53 15.36 1.46
N LEU A 224 8.16 14.77 2.60
CA LEU A 224 6.75 14.62 2.99
C LEU A 224 6.06 15.97 3.24
N ILE A 225 6.74 16.94 3.86
CA ILE A 225 6.21 18.29 4.08
C ILE A 225 6.05 19.05 2.76
N LEU A 226 7.02 18.95 1.85
CA LEU A 226 6.92 19.56 0.52
C LEU A 226 5.80 18.91 -0.28
N ALA A 227 5.69 17.58 -0.23
CA ALA A 227 4.62 16.84 -0.86
C ALA A 227 3.25 17.25 -0.32
N SER A 228 3.07 17.35 1.00
CA SER A 228 1.80 17.79 1.58
C SER A 228 1.43 19.22 1.17
N LYS A 229 2.40 20.14 1.19
CA LYS A 229 2.19 21.54 0.81
C LYS A 229 1.79 21.72 -0.65
N TYR A 230 2.43 21.02 -1.58
CA TYR A 230 2.20 21.24 -3.02
C TYR A 230 1.19 20.27 -3.66
N LEU A 231 1.07 19.03 -3.16
CA LEU A 231 0.18 18.02 -3.75
C LEU A 231 -1.20 17.98 -3.09
N PHE A 232 -1.31 18.36 -1.81
CA PHE A 232 -2.56 18.27 -1.04
C PHE A 232 -2.97 19.61 -0.39
N PRO A 233 -3.00 20.74 -1.13
CA PRO A 233 -3.32 22.04 -0.53
C PRO A 233 -4.75 22.14 0.02
N LEU A 234 -5.67 21.25 -0.39
CA LEU A 234 -7.12 21.44 -0.24
C LEU A 234 -7.77 20.81 1.01
N ARG A 235 -7.02 20.21 1.95
CA ARG A 235 -7.63 19.59 3.16
C ARG A 235 -7.54 20.46 4.43
N ALA A 236 -6.99 21.68 4.34
CA ALA A 236 -6.84 22.57 5.49
C ALA A 236 -8.09 23.42 5.81
N GLU A 237 -9.08 23.52 4.91
CA GLU A 237 -10.21 24.46 5.07
C GLU A 237 -11.51 23.82 5.59
N THR A 238 -11.62 22.50 5.69
CA THR A 238 -12.87 21.82 6.12
C THR A 238 -12.87 21.30 7.56
N GLN A 239 -12.07 21.89 8.46
CA GLN A 239 -12.07 21.58 9.90
C GLN A 239 -12.44 22.80 10.77
N PHE A 240 -13.39 23.60 10.31
CA PHE A 240 -14.14 24.54 11.14
C PHE A 240 -15.64 24.34 10.94
#